data_AF-A0A6M0H0X1-F1
#
_entry.id   AF-A0A6M0H0X1-F1
#
_cell.length_a   1.000
_cell.length_b   1.000
_cell.length_c   1.000
_cell.angle_alpha   90.00
_cell.angle_beta   90.00
_cell.angle_gamma   90.00
#
_symmetry.space_group_name_H-M   'P 1'
#
loop_
_entity.id
_entity.type
_entity.pdbx_description
1 polymer ?
#
loop_
_entity_poly.entity_id
_entity_poly.type
_entity_poly.pdbx_seq_one_letter_code
_entity_poly.pdbx_strand_id
1 'polypeptide(L)'
;MDKKKNTIALNLISDIILAVIIINFIDYNFIIKILMIIAVSLINKFIIEETIKSLNIELKKIKLEDFHYLGLNPKVQITRKILSLIVIWCFFVAILTVNRSNNIKLWSIFPVFIIIILFICDFYGPSLDRCKLKDGIIYTLEKSNYTGYGILGRKVGGYKNGIVIDKLILDKEEILIVDMSKEGLEIKLTKNRKFIIKDIKAAEYLQEVIKKLVLN
;
A
#
# COMPACT_ATOMS: atom_id res chain seq x y z
N MET A 1 -18.48 -12.70 8.93
CA MET A 1 -17.19 -13.38 9.19
C MET A 1 -16.23 -12.38 9.81
N ASP A 2 -15.81 -12.59 11.06
CA ASP A 2 -15.05 -11.60 11.83
C ASP A 2 -13.66 -11.37 11.23
N LYS A 3 -13.47 -10.22 10.58
CA LYS A 3 -12.19 -9.79 10.00
C LYS A 3 -11.02 -9.88 10.99
N LYS A 4 -11.29 -9.60 12.27
CA LYS A 4 -10.30 -9.69 13.36
C LYS A 4 -9.89 -11.14 13.66
N LYS A 5 -10.83 -12.10 13.63
CA LYS A 5 -10.55 -13.52 13.86
C LYS A 5 -9.70 -14.12 12.73
N ASN A 6 -9.98 -13.74 11.49
CA ASN A 6 -9.21 -14.24 10.34
C ASN A 6 -7.77 -13.71 10.31
N THR A 7 -7.54 -12.43 10.67
CA THR A 7 -6.18 -11.88 10.80
C THR A 7 -5.40 -12.58 11.91
N ILE A 8 -6.03 -12.83 13.06
CA ILE A 8 -5.39 -13.55 14.17
C ILE A 8 -5.01 -14.98 13.74
N ALA A 9 -5.92 -15.70 13.09
CA ALA A 9 -5.65 -17.05 12.61
C ALA A 9 -4.49 -17.10 11.59
N LEU A 10 -4.45 -16.15 10.64
CA LEU A 10 -3.39 -16.09 9.64
C LEU A 10 -2.01 -15.82 10.27
N ASN A 11 -1.95 -14.89 11.23
CA ASN A 11 -0.73 -14.61 11.99
C ASN A 11 -0.25 -15.86 12.72
N LEU A 12 -1.16 -16.57 13.39
CA LEU A 12 -0.83 -17.73 14.21
C LEU A 12 -0.33 -18.91 13.38
N ILE A 13 -0.96 -19.18 12.23
CA ILE A 13 -0.50 -20.22 11.29
C ILE A 13 0.88 -19.87 10.75
N SER A 14 1.09 -18.61 10.34
CA SER A 14 2.37 -18.16 9.80
C SER A 14 3.48 -18.23 10.86
N ASP A 15 3.19 -17.85 12.11
CA ASP A 15 4.14 -17.93 13.23
C ASP A 15 4.53 -19.38 13.55
N ILE A 16 3.58 -20.32 13.49
CA ILE A 16 3.86 -21.75 13.68
C ILE A 16 4.80 -22.27 12.59
N ILE A 17 4.51 -21.97 11.32
CA ILE A 17 5.35 -22.39 10.18
C ILE A 17 6.77 -21.86 10.35
N LEU A 18 6.91 -20.58 10.71
CA LEU A 18 8.21 -19.93 10.89
C LEU A 18 8.97 -20.50 12.09
N ALA A 19 8.29 -20.79 13.19
CA ALA A 19 8.90 -21.44 14.34
C ALA A 19 9.43 -22.83 13.99
N VAL A 20 8.67 -23.64 13.24
CA VAL A 20 9.11 -24.95 12.75
C VAL A 20 10.35 -24.81 11.88
N ILE A 21 10.40 -23.80 10.99
CA ILE A 21 11.57 -23.55 10.14
C ILE A 21 12.78 -23.15 10.99
N ILE A 22 12.62 -22.21 11.92
CA ILE A 22 13.72 -21.73 12.78
C ILE A 22 14.29 -22.86 13.64
N ILE A 23 13.43 -23.70 14.23
CA ILE A 23 13.87 -24.78 15.12
C ILE A 23 14.69 -25.83 14.36
N ASN A 24 14.20 -26.25 13.19
CA ASN A 24 14.77 -27.38 12.44
C ASN A 24 15.91 -27.00 11.50
N PHE A 25 15.91 -25.78 10.95
CA PHE A 25 16.82 -25.41 9.86
C PHE A 25 17.93 -24.44 10.25
N ILE A 26 17.86 -23.81 11.42
CA ILE A 26 18.87 -22.84 11.86
C ILE A 26 19.85 -23.48 12.84
N ASP A 27 21.15 -23.31 12.61
CA ASP A 27 22.21 -23.84 13.48
C ASP A 27 22.71 -22.76 14.46
N TYR A 28 21.80 -22.27 15.31
CA TYR A 28 22.13 -21.41 16.45
C TYR A 28 21.69 -22.07 17.77
N ASN A 29 22.26 -21.59 18.88
CA ASN A 29 21.87 -22.02 20.21
C ASN A 29 20.37 -21.80 20.45
N PHE A 30 19.78 -22.65 21.29
CA PHE A 30 18.33 -22.66 21.56
C PHE A 30 17.79 -21.28 22.00
N ILE A 31 18.55 -20.54 22.81
CA ILE A 31 18.19 -19.18 23.24
C ILE A 31 18.05 -18.24 22.04
N ILE A 32 19.00 -18.28 21.11
CA ILE A 32 18.99 -17.43 19.90
C ILE A 32 17.79 -17.80 19.02
N LYS A 33 17.46 -19.09 18.89
CA LYS A 33 16.27 -19.56 18.15
C LYS A 33 14.98 -18.98 18.74
N ILE A 34 14.82 -19.00 20.06
CA ILE A 34 13.65 -18.41 20.74
C ILE A 34 13.56 -16.90 20.44
N LEU A 35 14.69 -16.17 20.58
CA LEU A 35 14.72 -14.74 20.29
C LEU A 35 14.36 -14.43 18.84
N MET A 36 14.82 -15.24 17.89
CA MET A 36 14.45 -15.12 16.47
C MET A 36 12.96 -15.36 16.24
N ILE A 37 12.36 -16.38 16.86
CA ILE A 37 10.92 -16.66 16.73
C ILE A 37 10.09 -15.47 17.21
N ILE A 38 10.47 -14.89 18.37
CA ILE A 38 9.78 -13.71 18.93
C ILE A 38 9.91 -12.51 17.98
N ALA A 39 11.12 -12.22 17.49
CA ALA A 39 11.37 -11.11 16.58
C ALA A 39 10.58 -11.25 15.27
N VAL A 40 10.58 -12.46 14.69
CA VAL A 40 9.88 -12.75 13.44
C VAL A 40 8.37 -12.68 13.62
N SER A 41 7.81 -13.16 14.73
CA SER A 41 6.36 -13.05 15.02
C SER A 41 5.90 -11.59 15.09
N LEU A 42 6.69 -10.71 15.72
CA LEU A 42 6.40 -9.26 15.76
C LEU A 42 6.40 -8.63 14.37
N ILE A 43 7.42 -8.93 13.56
CA ILE A 43 7.53 -8.45 12.18
C ILE A 43 6.37 -9.00 11.33
N ASN A 44 6.07 -10.28 11.46
CA ASN A 44 5.03 -10.97 10.72
C ASN A 44 3.65 -10.35 10.98
N LYS A 45 3.31 -10.12 12.25
CA LYS A 45 2.08 -9.44 12.64
C LYS A 45 1.94 -8.07 11.96
N PHE A 46 2.99 -7.27 11.96
CA PHE A 46 2.98 -5.95 11.33
C PHE A 46 2.77 -6.05 9.81
N ILE A 47 3.53 -6.91 9.12
CA ILE A 47 3.46 -7.10 7.67
C ILE A 47 2.08 -7.61 7.23
N ILE A 48 1.54 -8.62 7.91
CA ILE A 48 0.22 -9.19 7.61
C ILE A 48 -0.88 -8.15 7.82
N GLU A 49 -0.85 -7.42 8.93
CA GLU A 49 -1.87 -6.40 9.21
C GLU A 49 -1.87 -5.31 8.14
N GLU A 50 -0.71 -4.79 7.75
CA GLU A 50 -0.61 -3.74 6.74
C GLU A 50 -1.00 -4.25 5.34
N THR A 51 -0.59 -5.46 4.99
CA THR A 51 -0.96 -6.11 3.72
C THR A 51 -2.46 -6.33 3.66
N ILE A 52 -3.09 -6.83 4.72
CA ILE A 52 -4.55 -7.00 4.80
C ILE A 52 -5.25 -5.64 4.66
N LYS A 53 -4.81 -4.60 5.37
CA LYS A 53 -5.39 -3.25 5.23
C LYS A 53 -5.34 -2.78 3.78
N SER A 54 -4.18 -2.90 3.15
CA SER A 54 -4.00 -2.50 1.76
C SER A 54 -4.84 -3.32 0.78
N LEU A 55 -4.89 -4.65 0.93
CA LEU A 55 -5.70 -5.53 0.08
C LEU A 55 -7.20 -5.21 0.21
N ASN A 56 -7.66 -4.90 1.41
CA ASN A 56 -9.07 -4.53 1.62
C ASN A 56 -9.45 -3.24 0.90
N ILE A 57 -8.54 -2.27 0.81
CA ILE A 57 -8.79 -1.03 0.07
C ILE A 57 -8.93 -1.34 -1.41
N GLU A 58 -8.03 -2.13 -1.98
CA GLU A 58 -8.12 -2.54 -3.40
C GLU A 58 -9.37 -3.38 -3.68
N LEU A 59 -9.74 -4.29 -2.77
CA LEU A 59 -10.98 -5.06 -2.87
C LEU A 59 -12.23 -4.19 -2.83
N LYS A 60 -12.23 -3.10 -2.05
CA LYS A 60 -13.32 -2.12 -2.06
C LYS A 60 -13.42 -1.44 -3.41
N LYS A 61 -12.29 -1.02 -4.00
CA LYS A 61 -12.26 -0.39 -5.34
C LYS A 61 -12.83 -1.31 -6.44
N ILE A 62 -12.55 -2.61 -6.40
CA ILE A 62 -13.08 -3.58 -7.38
C ILE A 62 -14.61 -3.68 -7.33
N LYS A 63 -15.22 -3.43 -6.17
CA LYS A 63 -16.67 -3.51 -5.98
C LYS A 63 -17.41 -2.24 -6.42
N LEU A 64 -16.68 -1.18 -6.77
CA LEU A 64 -17.28 0.06 -7.22
C LEU A 64 -17.83 -0.11 -8.65
N GLU A 65 -19.07 0.32 -8.85
CA GLU A 65 -19.76 0.26 -10.15
C GLU A 65 -19.14 1.26 -11.13
N ASP A 66 -18.90 0.84 -12.38
CA ASP A 66 -18.27 1.64 -13.44
C ASP A 66 -16.92 2.25 -13.05
N PHE A 67 -16.13 1.50 -12.27
CA PHE A 67 -14.85 1.99 -11.78
C PHE A 67 -13.78 2.07 -12.87
N HIS A 68 -13.30 3.28 -13.10
CA HIS A 68 -12.16 3.58 -13.94
C HIS A 68 -11.04 4.21 -13.09
N TYR A 69 -9.83 3.66 -13.19
CA TYR A 69 -8.69 4.10 -12.38
C TYR A 69 -7.53 4.51 -13.27
N LEU A 70 -7.00 5.71 -13.06
CA LEU A 70 -5.84 6.25 -13.77
C LEU A 70 -4.50 5.73 -13.22
N GLY A 71 -4.49 4.48 -12.73
CA GLY A 71 -3.32 3.82 -12.18
C GLY A 71 -3.36 2.32 -12.46
N LEU A 72 -2.58 1.54 -11.73
CA LEU A 72 -2.67 0.09 -11.83
C LEU A 72 -4.07 -0.40 -11.47
N ASN A 73 -4.64 -1.26 -12.32
CA ASN A 73 -5.87 -1.96 -12.03
C ASN A 73 -5.80 -2.62 -10.63
N PRO A 74 -6.79 -2.42 -9.74
CA PRO A 74 -6.77 -2.97 -8.38
C PRO A 74 -6.53 -4.49 -8.35
N LYS A 75 -6.99 -5.25 -9.35
CA LYS A 75 -6.73 -6.70 -9.45
C LYS A 75 -5.23 -6.98 -9.56
N VAL A 76 -4.53 -6.22 -10.41
CA VAL A 76 -3.07 -6.31 -10.58
C VAL A 76 -2.36 -5.88 -9.31
N GLN A 77 -2.84 -4.85 -8.61
CA GLN A 77 -2.28 -4.44 -7.32
C GLN A 77 -2.41 -5.51 -6.25
N ILE A 78 -3.55 -6.20 -6.18
CA ILE A 78 -3.76 -7.34 -5.27
C ILE A 78 -2.77 -8.46 -5.58
N THR A 79 -2.70 -8.90 -6.84
CA THR A 79 -1.79 -9.97 -7.26
C THR A 79 -0.34 -9.61 -6.93
N ARG A 80 0.08 -8.38 -7.21
CA ARG A 80 1.42 -7.89 -6.88
C ARG A 80 1.69 -7.96 -5.38
N LYS A 81 0.79 -7.47 -4.53
CA LYS A 81 0.98 -7.47 -3.07
C LYS A 81 1.10 -8.87 -2.50
N ILE A 82 0.29 -9.81 -3.00
CA ILE A 82 0.37 -11.23 -2.61
C ILE A 82 1.71 -11.84 -3.07
N LEU A 83 2.10 -11.60 -4.33
CA LEU A 83 3.36 -12.10 -4.87
C LEU A 83 4.56 -11.55 -4.11
N SER A 84 4.58 -10.25 -3.82
CA SER A 84 5.64 -9.62 -3.01
C SER A 84 5.76 -10.27 -1.64
N LEU A 85 4.63 -10.56 -0.98
CA LEU A 85 4.62 -11.24 0.32
C LEU A 85 5.24 -12.64 0.21
N ILE A 86 4.83 -13.44 -0.79
CA ILE A 86 5.37 -14.78 -1.03
C ILE A 86 6.88 -14.71 -1.27
N VAL A 87 7.32 -13.79 -2.13
CA VAL A 87 8.74 -13.58 -2.45
C VAL A 87 9.53 -13.25 -1.18
N ILE A 88 9.06 -12.29 -0.36
CA ILE A 88 9.70 -11.94 0.91
C ILE A 88 9.85 -13.17 1.81
N TRP A 89 8.80 -13.99 1.94
CA TRP A 89 8.84 -15.20 2.77
C TRP A 89 9.77 -16.28 2.22
N CYS A 90 9.72 -16.57 0.93
CA CYS A 90 10.62 -17.54 0.29
C CYS A 90 12.08 -17.11 0.45
N PHE A 91 12.38 -15.82 0.29
CA PHE A 91 13.72 -15.28 0.49
C PHE A 91 14.13 -15.32 1.96
N PHE A 92 13.24 -14.99 2.89
CA PHE A 92 13.52 -15.10 4.32
C PHE A 92 13.93 -16.52 4.69
N VAL A 93 13.17 -17.53 4.24
CA VAL A 93 13.51 -18.95 4.45
C VAL A 93 14.82 -19.33 3.77
N ALA A 94 15.05 -18.90 2.52
CA ALA A 94 16.28 -19.18 1.79
C ALA A 94 17.53 -18.60 2.49
N ILE A 95 17.45 -17.39 3.04
CA ILE A 95 18.54 -16.78 3.81
C ILE A 95 18.86 -17.62 5.04
N LEU A 96 17.83 -18.09 5.76
CA LEU A 96 18.01 -18.90 6.96
C LEU A 96 18.61 -20.29 6.67
N THR A 97 18.26 -20.90 5.54
CA THR A 97 18.77 -22.22 5.14
C THR A 97 20.16 -22.15 4.49
N VAL A 98 20.47 -21.11 3.72
CA VAL A 98 21.79 -20.95 3.06
C VAL A 98 22.91 -20.68 4.08
N ASN A 99 22.60 -19.99 5.18
CA ASN A 99 23.54 -19.76 6.29
C ASN A 99 23.99 -21.06 6.98
N ARG A 100 23.28 -22.17 6.77
CA ARG A 100 23.65 -23.52 7.25
C ARG A 100 24.74 -24.18 6.41
N SER A 101 24.78 -23.89 5.11
CA SER A 101 25.61 -24.63 4.16
C SER A 101 26.96 -23.98 3.90
N ASN A 102 27.06 -22.65 4.00
CA ASN A 102 28.27 -21.89 3.72
C ASN A 102 28.34 -20.77 4.75
N ASN A 103 29.51 -20.58 5.38
CA ASN A 103 29.83 -19.53 6.36
C ASN A 103 29.69 -18.09 5.78
N ILE A 104 28.49 -17.74 5.32
CA ILE A 104 28.17 -16.51 4.63
C ILE A 104 27.93 -15.46 5.72
N LYS A 105 28.81 -14.45 5.76
CA LYS A 105 28.73 -13.36 6.75
C LYS A 105 27.40 -12.61 6.60
N LEU A 106 26.75 -12.31 7.73
CA LEU A 106 25.47 -11.59 7.81
C LEU A 106 25.41 -10.32 6.92
N TRP A 107 26.54 -9.64 6.74
CA TRP A 107 26.68 -8.43 5.92
C TRP A 107 26.45 -8.62 4.41
N SER A 108 26.58 -9.83 3.89
CA SER A 108 26.28 -10.15 2.48
C SER A 108 24.78 -10.19 2.16
N ILE A 109 23.93 -10.16 3.20
CA ILE A 109 22.46 -10.12 3.10
C ILE A 109 21.95 -8.67 2.94
N PHE A 110 22.80 -7.67 3.20
CA PHE A 110 22.44 -6.25 3.17
C PHE A 110 21.99 -5.73 1.78
N PRO A 111 22.62 -6.10 0.66
CA PRO A 111 22.14 -5.75 -0.69
C PRO A 111 20.76 -6.35 -1.01
N VAL A 112 20.42 -7.49 -0.38
CA VAL A 112 19.13 -8.16 -0.54
C VAL A 112 18.04 -7.43 0.25
N PHE A 113 18.37 -6.88 1.43
CA PHE A 113 17.50 -5.94 2.15
C PHE A 113 17.19 -4.70 1.31
N ILE A 114 18.16 -4.20 0.52
CA ILE A 114 17.95 -3.09 -0.42
C ILE A 114 16.98 -3.51 -1.54
N ILE A 115 17.09 -4.72 -2.10
CA ILE A 115 16.15 -5.22 -3.11
C ILE A 115 14.73 -5.40 -2.52
N ILE A 116 14.61 -5.89 -1.28
CA ILE A 116 13.34 -6.00 -0.56
C ILE A 116 12.76 -4.62 -0.28
N ILE A 117 13.56 -3.65 0.16
CA ILE A 117 13.15 -2.25 0.30
C ILE A 117 12.71 -1.69 -1.05
N LEU A 118 13.41 -1.97 -2.16
CA LEU A 118 13.00 -1.54 -3.50
C LEU A 118 11.71 -2.23 -3.99
N PHE A 119 11.37 -3.41 -3.48
CA PHE A 119 10.14 -4.15 -3.80
C PHE A 119 8.95 -3.79 -2.89
N ILE A 120 9.22 -3.42 -1.63
CA ILE A 120 8.24 -3.01 -0.60
C ILE A 120 7.95 -1.50 -0.69
N CYS A 121 8.96 -0.68 -0.97
CA CYS A 121 8.81 0.71 -1.37
C CYS A 121 8.22 0.71 -2.78
N ASP A 122 6.92 0.41 -2.83
CA ASP A 122 6.01 0.71 -3.91
C ASP A 122 6.57 1.88 -4.73
N PHE A 123 7.01 1.58 -5.95
CA PHE A 123 7.30 2.49 -7.06
C PHE A 123 6.90 3.92 -6.74
N TYR A 124 7.89 4.81 -6.63
CA TYR A 124 7.75 6.27 -6.53
C TYR A 124 6.62 6.77 -7.44
N GLY A 125 5.44 6.88 -6.85
CA GLY A 125 4.22 7.40 -7.43
C GLY A 125 3.68 8.40 -6.45
N PRO A 126 2.94 9.41 -6.92
CA PRO A 126 2.50 10.50 -6.06
C PRO A 126 1.71 9.95 -4.87
N SER A 127 2.23 10.18 -3.66
CA SER A 127 1.56 9.87 -2.40
C SER A 127 0.65 11.03 -2.00
N LEU A 128 -0.43 10.69 -1.32
CA LEU A 128 -1.31 11.69 -0.74
C LEU A 128 -0.66 12.22 0.55
N ASP A 129 -0.12 13.42 0.52
CA ASP A 129 0.43 14.08 1.70
C ASP A 129 -0.68 14.78 2.49
N ARG A 130 -0.64 14.65 3.81
CA ARG A 130 -1.65 15.22 4.70
C ARG A 130 -1.07 16.36 5.54
N CYS A 131 -1.54 17.57 5.31
CA CYS A 131 -1.29 18.73 6.16
C CYS A 131 -2.52 19.02 7.02
N LYS A 132 -2.35 18.97 8.35
CA LYS A 132 -3.37 19.45 9.30
C LYS A 132 -3.14 20.93 9.57
N LEU A 133 -4.12 21.77 9.25
CA LEU A 133 -4.14 23.18 9.61
C LEU A 133 -5.19 23.41 10.70
N LYS A 134 -5.16 24.58 11.35
CA LYS A 134 -6.13 24.96 12.40
C LYS A 134 -7.58 24.94 11.91
N ASP A 135 -7.82 25.21 10.62
CA ASP A 135 -9.16 25.36 10.05
C ASP A 135 -9.61 24.18 9.17
N GLY A 136 -8.81 23.11 9.07
CA GLY A 136 -9.15 21.96 8.24
C GLY A 136 -8.01 20.98 7.94
N ILE A 137 -8.30 19.97 7.13
CA ILE A 137 -7.30 19.00 6.64
C ILE A 137 -7.10 19.21 5.15
N ILE A 138 -5.87 19.51 4.75
CA ILE A 138 -5.47 19.58 3.34
C ILE A 138 -4.75 18.29 2.98
N TYR A 139 -5.16 17.70 1.88
CA TYR A 139 -4.54 16.55 1.27
C TYR A 139 -3.94 16.98 -0.07
N THR A 140 -2.65 16.77 -0.26
CA THR A 140 -1.95 17.18 -1.48
C THR A 140 -1.47 15.95 -2.21
N LEU A 141 -1.89 15.79 -3.46
CA LEU A 141 -1.31 14.81 -4.38
C LEU A 141 -0.27 15.55 -5.22
N GLU A 142 0.98 15.49 -4.79
CA GLU A 142 2.08 16.17 -5.47
C GLU A 142 2.54 15.43 -6.72
N LYS A 143 3.22 16.13 -7.63
CA LYS A 143 3.97 15.48 -8.71
C LYS A 143 5.16 14.75 -8.07
N SER A 144 5.44 13.52 -8.50
CA SER A 144 6.73 12.87 -8.17
C SER A 144 7.89 13.78 -8.61
N ASN A 145 8.73 14.23 -7.66
CA ASN A 145 9.91 15.05 -7.94
C ASN A 145 10.98 14.33 -8.78
N TYR A 146 10.88 13.02 -8.94
CA TYR A 146 11.67 12.29 -9.92
C TYR A 146 11.02 12.44 -11.30
N THR A 147 11.76 13.05 -12.22
CA THR A 147 11.43 13.31 -13.64
C THR A 147 11.30 12.04 -14.50
N GLY A 148 10.90 10.92 -13.90
CA GLY A 148 10.41 9.74 -14.58
C GLY A 148 8.99 9.51 -14.11
N TYR A 149 8.05 9.47 -15.04
CA TYR A 149 6.71 8.94 -14.81
C TYR A 149 6.84 7.68 -13.94
N GLY A 150 6.39 7.73 -12.69
CA GLY A 150 6.24 6.53 -11.88
C GLY A 150 5.44 5.55 -12.72
N ILE A 151 6.08 4.46 -13.15
CA ILE A 151 5.62 3.56 -14.21
C ILE A 151 4.23 2.96 -13.89
N LEU A 152 3.77 3.08 -12.63
CA LEU A 152 2.58 2.44 -12.07
C LEU A 152 1.47 3.42 -11.60
N GLY A 153 1.49 4.66 -12.10
CA GLY A 153 0.26 5.41 -12.37
C GLY A 153 -0.20 6.42 -11.33
N ARG A 154 -1.10 7.29 -11.79
CA ARG A 154 -1.73 8.35 -11.01
C ARG A 154 -2.78 7.71 -10.14
N LYS A 155 -2.79 7.97 -8.84
CA LYS A 155 -3.63 7.20 -7.93
C LYS A 155 -5.08 7.69 -7.86
N VAL A 156 -5.65 8.15 -8.97
CA VAL A 156 -6.99 8.76 -9.02
C VAL A 156 -7.94 7.92 -9.87
N GLY A 157 -9.24 7.91 -9.56
CA GLY A 157 -10.26 7.19 -10.33
C GLY A 157 -11.65 7.78 -10.17
N GLY A 158 -12.52 7.45 -11.12
CA GLY A 158 -13.95 7.71 -11.08
C GLY A 158 -14.74 6.41 -10.98
N TYR A 159 -15.89 6.47 -10.32
CA TYR A 159 -16.91 5.42 -10.36
C TYR A 159 -18.28 6.08 -10.39
N LYS A 160 -19.35 5.29 -10.60
CA LYS A 160 -20.71 5.80 -10.84
C LYS A 160 -21.18 6.87 -9.85
N ASN A 161 -20.82 6.76 -8.57
CA ASN A 161 -21.31 7.63 -7.50
C ASN A 161 -20.21 8.46 -6.83
N GLY A 162 -19.02 8.59 -7.42
CA GLY A 162 -17.96 9.38 -6.79
C GLY A 162 -16.58 9.20 -7.39
N ILE A 163 -15.56 9.52 -6.58
CA ILE A 163 -14.16 9.47 -6.99
C ILE A 163 -13.30 8.69 -5.99
N VAL A 164 -12.15 8.24 -6.45
CA VAL A 164 -11.11 7.59 -5.63
C VAL A 164 -9.84 8.41 -5.73
N ILE A 165 -9.22 8.71 -4.58
CA ILE A 165 -7.92 9.37 -4.49
C ILE A 165 -7.03 8.55 -3.56
N ASP A 166 -6.03 7.89 -4.13
CA ASP A 166 -5.16 6.89 -3.51
C ASP A 166 -5.94 5.80 -2.78
N LYS A 167 -5.95 5.85 -1.45
CA LYS A 167 -6.63 4.90 -0.58
C LYS A 167 -8.05 5.35 -0.19
N LEU A 168 -8.42 6.58 -0.54
CA LEU A 168 -9.68 7.20 -0.16
C LEU A 168 -10.70 7.00 -1.27
N ILE A 169 -11.88 6.54 -0.88
CA ILE A 169 -13.07 6.45 -1.73
C ILE A 169 -14.00 7.53 -1.20
N LEU A 170 -14.41 8.44 -2.07
CA LEU A 170 -15.22 9.60 -1.76
C LEU A 170 -16.52 9.51 -2.56
N ASP A 171 -17.63 9.62 -1.86
CA ASP A 171 -18.96 9.67 -2.49
C ASP A 171 -19.20 11.09 -3.04
N LYS A 172 -20.05 11.22 -4.07
CA LYS A 172 -20.34 12.50 -4.71
C LYS A 172 -20.92 13.53 -3.72
N GLU A 173 -21.68 13.05 -2.72
CA GLU A 173 -22.26 13.88 -1.66
C GLU A 173 -21.19 14.49 -0.73
N GLU A 174 -19.98 13.91 -0.71
CA GLU A 174 -18.87 14.48 0.03
C GLU A 174 -18.19 15.63 -0.73
N ILE A 175 -18.43 15.79 -2.03
CA ILE A 175 -17.77 16.77 -2.90
C ILE A 175 -18.62 18.04 -2.96
N LEU A 176 -18.08 19.14 -2.44
CA LEU A 176 -18.78 20.43 -2.39
C LEU A 176 -18.46 21.30 -3.59
N ILE A 177 -17.17 21.50 -3.86
CA ILE A 177 -16.67 22.42 -4.89
C ILE A 177 -15.44 21.83 -5.54
N VAL A 178 -15.35 21.97 -6.86
CA VAL A 178 -14.16 21.66 -7.64
C VAL A 178 -13.74 22.88 -8.42
N ASP A 179 -12.52 23.36 -8.20
CA ASP A 179 -12.00 24.58 -8.81
C ASP A 179 -10.54 24.41 -9.23
N MET A 180 -10.14 25.10 -10.29
CA MET A 180 -8.73 25.14 -10.72
C MET A 180 -8.06 26.35 -10.07
N SER A 181 -7.10 26.10 -9.18
CA SER A 181 -6.26 27.15 -8.60
C SER A 181 -4.87 27.18 -9.22
N LYS A 182 -4.08 28.18 -8.83
CA LYS A 182 -2.66 28.27 -9.23
C LYS A 182 -1.83 27.07 -8.75
N GLU A 183 -2.30 26.33 -7.74
CA GLU A 183 -1.60 25.19 -7.17
C GLU A 183 -2.03 23.84 -7.77
N GLY A 184 -3.14 23.79 -8.51
CA GLY A 184 -3.69 22.57 -9.12
C GLY A 184 -5.21 22.50 -9.02
N LEU A 185 -5.77 21.30 -9.23
CA LEU A 185 -7.20 21.06 -9.04
C LEU A 185 -7.51 20.97 -7.55
N GLU A 186 -8.35 21.88 -7.07
CA GLU A 186 -8.85 21.92 -5.72
C GLU A 186 -10.21 21.22 -5.63
N ILE A 187 -10.32 20.24 -4.74
CA ILE A 187 -11.58 19.55 -4.45
C ILE A 187 -11.90 19.80 -2.98
N LYS A 188 -12.87 20.67 -2.71
CA LYS A 188 -13.38 20.92 -1.35
C LYS A 188 -14.41 19.87 -1.01
N LEU A 189 -14.24 19.24 0.15
CA LEU A 189 -15.16 18.25 0.67
C LEU A 189 -15.92 18.75 1.90
N THR A 190 -16.93 17.98 2.29
CA THR A 190 -17.58 18.09 3.59
C THR A 190 -16.56 18.00 4.75
N LYS A 191 -16.89 18.68 5.85
CA LYS A 191 -16.11 18.74 7.11
C LYS A 191 -14.77 19.50 6.99
N ASN A 192 -14.75 20.60 6.23
CA ASN A 192 -13.55 21.44 6.03
C ASN A 192 -12.31 20.66 5.57
N ARG A 193 -12.50 19.65 4.72
CA ARG A 193 -11.40 18.91 4.09
C ARG A 193 -11.21 19.42 2.67
N LYS A 194 -9.97 19.51 2.22
CA LYS A 194 -9.63 19.94 0.86
C LYS A 194 -8.57 19.01 0.27
N PHE A 195 -8.74 18.66 -0.99
CA PHE A 195 -7.72 17.98 -1.79
C PHE A 195 -7.14 18.97 -2.80
N ILE A 196 -5.83 18.92 -3.00
CA ILE A 196 -5.11 19.67 -4.02
C ILE A 196 -4.37 18.65 -4.89
N ILE A 197 -4.76 18.56 -6.15
CA ILE A 197 -4.15 17.67 -7.13
C ILE A 197 -3.22 18.50 -8.02
N LYS A 198 -1.91 18.36 -7.81
CA LYS A 198 -0.89 19.12 -8.56
C LYS A 198 -0.51 18.46 -9.89
N ASP A 199 -0.78 17.17 -10.06
CA ASP A 199 -0.55 16.46 -11.33
C ASP A 199 -1.62 16.86 -12.37
N ILE A 200 -1.18 17.48 -13.46
CA ILE A 200 -2.05 18.03 -14.51
C ILE A 200 -2.97 16.98 -15.12
N LYS A 201 -2.46 15.78 -15.48
CA LYS A 201 -3.30 14.76 -16.11
C LYS A 201 -4.26 14.11 -15.11
N ALA A 202 -3.87 14.00 -13.84
CA ALA A 202 -4.78 13.56 -12.78
C ALA A 202 -5.89 14.60 -12.54
N ALA A 203 -5.54 15.89 -12.59
CA ALA A 203 -6.47 17.00 -12.49
C ALA A 203 -7.47 17.02 -13.66
N GLU A 204 -7.00 16.95 -14.91
CA GLU A 204 -7.84 16.89 -16.11
C GLU A 204 -8.83 15.72 -16.04
N TYR A 205 -8.33 14.52 -15.75
CA TYR A 205 -9.16 13.32 -15.62
C TYR A 205 -10.24 13.48 -14.54
N LEU A 206 -9.86 13.92 -13.33
CA LEU A 206 -10.82 14.09 -12.24
C LEU A 206 -11.85 15.20 -12.55
N GLN A 207 -11.44 16.27 -13.23
CA GLN A 207 -12.34 17.33 -13.63
C GLN A 207 -13.42 16.81 -14.59
N GLU A 208 -13.06 15.96 -15.56
CA GLU A 208 -14.02 15.32 -16.47
C GLU A 208 -14.95 14.37 -15.74
N VAL A 209 -14.41 13.52 -14.85
CA VAL A 209 -15.20 12.59 -14.04
C VAL A 209 -16.23 13.35 -13.20
N ILE A 210 -15.79 14.40 -12.50
CA ILE A 210 -16.67 15.15 -11.60
C ILE A 210 -17.72 15.95 -12.39
N LYS A 211 -17.38 16.52 -13.54
CA LYS A 211 -18.39 17.14 -14.43
C LYS A 211 -19.50 16.14 -14.79
N LYS A 212 -19.15 14.90 -15.11
CA LYS A 212 -20.14 13.84 -15.40
C LYS A 212 -20.98 13.45 -14.18
N LEU A 213 -20.39 13.49 -12.98
CA LEU A 213 -21.09 13.18 -11.73
C LEU A 213 -22.07 14.27 -11.28
N VAL A 214 -21.84 15.52 -11.67
CA VAL A 214 -22.69 16.68 -11.32
C VAL A 214 -23.82 16.87 -12.34
N LEU A 215 -23.59 16.48 -13.59
CA LEU A 215 -24.57 16.63 -14.69
C LEU A 215 -25.58 15.48 -14.80
N ASN A 216 -25.38 14.38 -14.05
CA ASN A 216 -26.27 13.21 -13.99
C ASN A 216 -26.89 13.07 -12.58
#